data_AF-A0A7T8KA48-F1
#
_entry.id   AF-A0A7T8KA48-F1
#
_cell.length_a   1.000
_cell.length_b   1.000
_cell.length_c   1.000
_cell.angle_alpha   90.00
_cell.angle_beta   90.00
_cell.angle_gamma   90.00
#
_symmetry.space_group_name_H-M   'P 1'
#
loop_
_entity.id
_entity.type
_entity.pdbx_description
1 polymer ?
#
loop_
_entity_poly.entity_id
_entity_poly.type
_entity_poly.pdbx_seq_one_letter_code
_entity_poly.pdbx_strand_id
1 'polypeptide(L)' 'PSEYQTIPQNKIEDFGVHCKSYYSLDVTYFKSAMDKRLLSSLWNHYWVNTLSTSSLITNSEYTT' A
#
# COMPACT_ATOMS: atom_id res chain seq x y z
N PRO A 1 -15.05 10.65 8.11
CA PRO A 1 -14.59 9.54 8.98
C PRO A 1 -13.12 9.23 8.69
N SER A 2 -12.20 9.78 9.51
CA SER A 2 -10.76 9.47 9.37
C SER A 2 -10.54 8.00 9.67
N GLU A 3 -10.10 7.23 8.68
CA GLU A 3 -9.71 5.84 8.88
C GLU A 3 -8.62 5.76 9.95
N TYR A 4 -8.79 4.84 10.90
CA TYR A 4 -7.81 4.65 11.97
C TYR A 4 -6.52 4.08 11.36
N GLN A 5 -5.43 4.84 11.44
CA GLN A 5 -4.11 4.39 11.05
C GLN A 5 -3.24 4.21 12.30
N THR A 6 -2.53 3.08 12.39
CA THR A 6 -1.57 2.85 13.47
C THR A 6 -0.38 3.79 13.30
N ILE A 7 -0.35 4.86 14.08
CA ILE A 7 0.76 5.83 14.09
C ILE A 7 1.81 5.39 15.12
N PRO A 8 3.08 5.22 14.71
CA PRO A 8 4.16 4.94 15.65
C PRO A 8 4.27 6.02 16.73
N GLN A 9 4.66 5.62 17.95
CA GLN A 9 4.70 6.51 19.14
C GLN A 9 5.57 7.77 18.94
N ASN A 10 6.60 7.71 18.09
CA ASN A 10 7.45 8.86 17.79
C ASN A 10 6.77 9.95 16.93
N LYS A 11 5.64 9.66 16.29
CA LYS A 11 4.92 10.57 15.37
C LYS A 11 3.50 10.89 15.80
N ILE A 12 3.03 10.32 16.93
CA ILE A 12 1.65 10.46 17.38
C ILE A 12 1.31 11.91 17.80
N GLU A 13 2.27 12.62 18.42
CA GLU A 13 2.07 14.00 18.88
C GLU A 13 1.88 14.97 17.71
N ASP A 14 2.74 14.87 16.69
CA ASP A 14 2.67 15.70 15.49
C ASP A 14 1.41 15.40 14.65
N PHE A 15 1.04 14.12 14.54
CA PHE A 15 -0.18 13.71 13.85
C PHE A 15 -1.43 14.27 14.53
N GLY A 16 -1.48 14.26 15.87
CA GLY A 16 -2.62 14.82 16.62
C GLY A 16 -2.83 16.32 16.41
N VAL A 17 -1.75 17.09 16.22
CA VAL A 17 -1.80 18.54 15.99
C VAL A 17 -2.22 18.88 14.56
N HIS A 18 -1.76 18.12 13.56
CA HIS A 18 -1.91 18.47 12.14
C HIS A 18 -2.99 17.67 11.39
N CYS A 19 -3.58 16.63 11.99
CA CYS A 19 -4.59 15.78 11.34
C CYS A 19 -5.87 16.54 10.91
N LYS A 20 -6.18 17.67 11.56
CA LYS A 20 -7.34 18.52 11.19
C LYS A 20 -7.03 19.57 10.12
N SER A 21 -5.76 19.75 9.76
CA SER A 21 -5.32 20.74 8.78
C SER A 21 -5.51 20.26 7.33
N TYR A 22 -5.86 18.99 7.14
CA TYR A 22 -6.07 18.36 5.83
C TYR A 22 -7.33 17.50 5.83
N TYR A 23 -7.84 17.18 4.65
CA TYR A 23 -8.99 16.28 4.45
C TYR A 23 -8.60 15.16 3.50
N SER A 24 -9.16 13.97 3.73
CA SER A 24 -8.96 12.83 2.83
C SER A 24 -9.80 13.02 1.57
N LEU A 25 -9.22 12.69 0.41
CA LEU A 25 -9.91 12.62 -0.87
C LEU A 25 -10.18 11.16 -1.23
N ASP A 26 -11.27 10.91 -1.95
CA ASP A 26 -11.57 9.58 -2.47
C ASP A 26 -10.57 9.21 -3.57
N VAL A 27 -9.76 8.18 -3.29
CA VAL A 27 -8.74 7.70 -4.23
C VAL A 27 -9.35 6.63 -5.13
N THR A 28 -9.38 6.90 -6.44
CA THR A 28 -9.80 5.93 -7.45
C THR A 28 -8.64 5.54 -8.35
N TYR A 29 -8.53 4.25 -8.67
CA TYR A 29 -7.51 3.74 -9.59
C TYR A 29 -8.08 3.56 -10.99
N PHE A 30 -7.32 3.97 -12.01
CA PHE A 30 -7.61 3.65 -13.41
C PHE A 30 -6.42 2.92 -14.04
N LYS A 31 -6.69 2.13 -15.07
CA LYS A 31 -5.65 1.46 -15.87
C LYS A 31 -5.85 1.83 -17.32
N SER A 32 -4.79 2.26 -18.01
CA SER A 32 -4.85 2.50 -19.44
C SER A 32 -5.09 1.20 -20.21
N ALA A 33 -5.65 1.28 -21.41
CA ALA A 33 -5.81 0.13 -22.30
C ALA A 33 -4.46 -0.52 -22.64
N MET A 34 -3.38 0.27 -22.72
CA MET A 34 -2.02 -0.21 -22.92
C MET A 34 -1.50 -0.95 -21.68
N ASP A 35 -1.63 -0.34 -20.50
CA ASP A 35 -1.19 -0.94 -19.24
C ASP A 35 -1.88 -2.29 -19.00
N LYS A 36 -3.18 -2.39 -19.29
CA LYS A 36 -3.92 -3.65 -19.15
C LYS A 36 -3.32 -4.77 -19.98
N ARG A 37 -2.87 -4.48 -21.21
CA ARG A 37 -2.22 -5.47 -22.09
C ARG A 37 -0.85 -5.87 -21.55
N LEU A 38 -0.05 -4.90 -21.10
CA LEU A 38 1.27 -5.15 -20.54
C LEU A 38 1.20 -5.98 -19.25
N LEU A 39 0.30 -5.61 -18.32
CA LEU A 39 0.06 -6.35 -17.08
C LEU A 39 -0.42 -7.79 -17.35
N SER A 40 -1.27 -8.00 -18.37
CA SER A 40 -1.69 -9.36 -18.75
C SER A 40 -0.53 -10.20 -19.29
N SER A 41 0.40 -9.60 -20.04
CA SER A 41 1.59 -10.30 -20.53
C SER A 41 2.56 -10.62 -19.41
N LEU A 42 2.77 -9.68 -18.49
CA LEU A 42 3.61 -9.88 -17.30
C LEU A 42 3.06 -10.98 -16.41
N TRP A 43 1.74 -11.02 -16.22
CA TRP A 43 1.10 -12.05 -15.41
C TRP A 43 1.42 -13.48 -15.90
N ASN A 44 1.42 -13.70 -17.22
CA ASN A 44 1.74 -15.01 -17.80
C ASN A 44 3.16 -15.50 -17.48
N HIS A 45 4.11 -14.60 -17.18
CA HIS A 45 5.49 -14.97 -16.84
C HIS A 45 5.76 -14.92 -15.33
N TYR A 46 5.15 -13.98 -14.61
CA TYR A 46 5.45 -13.69 -13.21
C TYR A 46 4.46 -14.32 -12.21
N TRP A 47 3.47 -15.10 -12.65
CA TRP A 47 2.50 -15.75 -11.75
C TRP A 47 3.16 -16.65 -10.69
N VAL A 48 4.29 -17.29 -11.01
CA VAL A 48 5.04 -18.13 -10.06
C VAL A 48 5.57 -17.30 -8.89
N ASN A 49 5.99 -16.06 -9.16
CA ASN A 49 6.48 -15.16 -8.13
C ASN A 49 5.38 -14.84 -7.10
N THR A 50 4.12 -14.72 -7.53
CA THR A 50 2.98 -14.51 -6.63
C THR A 50 2.77 -15.68 -5.65
N LEU A 51 3.08 -16.92 -6.07
CA LEU A 51 2.99 -18.10 -5.21
C LEU A 51 4.24 -18.31 -4.35
N SER A 52 5.41 -17.88 -4.84
CA SER A 52 6.69 -18.09 -4.18
C SER A 52 7.07 -16.97 -3.19
N THR A 53 6.42 -15.81 -3.25
CA THR A 53 6.69 -14.73 -2.29
C THR A 53 6.20 -15.09 -0.89
N SER A 54 7.14 -15.25 0.03
CA SER A 54 6.88 -15.45 1.46
C SER A 54 6.92 -14.12 2.21
N SER A 55 5.75 -13.48 2.34
CA SER A 55 5.61 -12.16 2.99
C SER A 55 6.11 -12.13 4.44
N LEU A 56 6.17 -13.28 5.12
CA LEU A 56 6.65 -13.42 6.51
C LEU A 56 8.16 -13.23 6.65
N ILE A 57 8.95 -13.65 5.66
CA ILE A 57 10.41 -13.50 5.71
C ILE A 57 10.80 -12.10 5.26
N THR A 58 10.11 -11.55 4.26
CA THR A 58 10.42 -10.21 3.71
C THR A 58 10.01 -9.06 4.64
N ASN A 59 9.01 -9.28 5.50
CA ASN A 59 8.46 -8.25 6.39
C ASN A 59 8.94 -8.41 7.84
N SER A 60 9.78 -9.40 8.15
CA SER A 60 10.18 -9.72 9.53
C SER A 60 10.72 -8.49 10.27
N GLU A 61 11.64 -7.74 9.66
CA GLU A 61 12.26 -6.53 10.23
C GLU A 61 11.27 -5.38 10.50
N TYR A 62 10.11 -5.35 9.85
CA TYR A 62 9.07 -4.35 10.12
C TYR A 62 8.07 -4.81 11.19
N THR A 63 7.96 -6.13 11.43
CA THR A 63 7.05 -6.72 12.42
C THR A 63 7.68 -6.94 13.80
N THR A 64 9.01 -7.05 13.88
CA THR A 64 9.79 -7.16 15.13
C THR A 64 10.33 -5.82 15.57
#